data_AF-A0A3M1FI49-F1
#
_entry.id   AF-A0A3M1FI49-F1
#
_cell.length_a   1.000
_cell.length_b   1.000
_cell.length_c   1.000
_cell.angle_alpha   90.00
_cell.angle_beta   90.00
_cell.angle_gamma   90.00
#
_symmetry.space_group_name_H-M   'P 1'
#
loop_
_entity.id
_entity.type
_entity.pdbx_description
1 polymer ?
#
loop_
_entity_poly.entity_id
_entity_poly.type
_entity_poly.pdbx_seq_one_letter_code
_entity_poly.pdbx_strand_id
1 'polypeptide(L)'
;VIEGFENILDWQFESRVIPQRVVQYTGGHPAFVQYFCMKLQERGRRGDRILKLNDVQAVFEDLDPKQSFMAFVKDHLSMNLDPLGEFFILWLVVEYGEVQRFTRQQIEDLVGMSSMEIPPELLERSLERLVVTSVVKERAHHEYEFSVPDYPYILKRLGVIGRIDEVEENLQQWLEERVDACE
;
A
#
# COMPACT_ATOMS: atom_id res chain seq x y z
N VAL A 1 -19.91 0.35 11.11
CA VAL A 1 -18.45 0.47 11.37
C VAL A 1 -18.18 0.67 12.85
N ILE A 2 -18.69 1.74 13.49
CA ILE A 2 -18.47 2.02 14.93
C ILE A 2 -18.88 0.84 15.83
N GLU A 3 -20.08 0.29 15.64
CA GLU A 3 -20.57 -0.87 16.43
C GLU A 3 -19.69 -2.12 16.29
N GLY A 4 -18.98 -2.30 15.17
CA GLY A 4 -18.06 -3.42 15.00
C GLY A 4 -16.79 -3.26 15.85
N PHE A 5 -16.29 -2.03 15.97
CA PHE A 5 -15.10 -1.74 16.76
C PHE A 5 -15.36 -1.78 18.28
N GLU A 6 -16.51 -1.27 18.73
CA GLU A 6 -16.89 -1.29 20.15
C GLU A 6 -17.16 -2.72 20.65
N ASN A 7 -17.81 -3.56 19.85
CA ASN A 7 -18.17 -4.92 20.24
C ASN A 7 -17.02 -5.95 20.13
N ILE A 8 -16.02 -5.71 19.27
CA ILE A 8 -14.92 -6.67 19.02
C ILE A 8 -13.72 -6.43 19.94
N LEU A 9 -13.52 -5.20 20.41
CA LEU A 9 -12.27 -4.81 21.09
C LEU A 9 -12.45 -4.43 22.57
N ASP A 10 -13.69 -4.34 23.09
CA ASP A 10 -14.00 -3.90 24.46
C ASP A 10 -13.35 -2.56 24.82
N TRP A 11 -13.33 -1.65 23.83
CA TRP A 11 -12.66 -0.37 23.88
C TRP A 11 -13.61 0.79 23.79
N GLN A 12 -13.27 1.84 24.53
CA GLN A 12 -13.92 3.13 24.42
C GLN A 12 -13.07 4.04 23.54
N PHE A 13 -13.72 4.85 22.72
CA PHE A 13 -13.05 5.82 21.87
C PHE A 13 -13.17 7.20 22.52
N GLU A 14 -12.05 7.91 22.66
CA GLU A 14 -12.08 9.32 23.07
C GLU A 14 -12.91 10.17 22.10
N SER A 15 -12.95 9.76 20.82
CA SER A 15 -13.74 10.42 19.79
C SER A 15 -14.29 9.45 18.76
N ARG A 16 -15.51 9.74 18.27
CA ARG A 16 -16.18 8.98 17.20
C ARG A 16 -15.45 9.03 15.85
N VAL A 17 -14.46 9.91 15.70
CA VAL A 17 -13.63 10.00 14.49
C VAL A 17 -12.57 8.90 14.42
N ILE A 18 -12.27 8.23 15.53
CA ILE A 18 -11.21 7.22 15.59
C ILE A 18 -11.48 6.03 14.65
N PRO A 19 -12.66 5.39 14.66
CA PRO A 19 -12.95 4.31 13.70
C PRO A 19 -12.83 4.76 12.24
N GLN A 20 -13.22 6.00 11.94
CA GLN A 20 -13.08 6.57 10.59
C GLN A 20 -11.61 6.74 10.22
N ARG A 21 -10.78 7.20 11.16
CA ARG A 21 -9.34 7.35 10.96
C ARG A 21 -8.64 6.02 10.75
N VAL A 22 -9.03 4.98 11.49
CA VAL A 22 -8.52 3.63 11.28
C VAL A 22 -8.86 3.16 9.87
N VAL A 23 -10.12 3.28 9.45
CA VAL A 23 -10.54 2.91 8.07
C VAL A 23 -9.73 3.67 7.03
N GLN A 24 -9.51 4.97 7.21
CA GLN A 24 -8.70 5.78 6.29
C GLN A 24 -7.25 5.27 6.21
N TYR A 25 -6.61 5.02 7.36
CA TYR A 25 -5.21 4.56 7.41
C TYR A 25 -5.00 3.13 6.92
N THR A 26 -6.07 2.34 6.84
CA THR A 26 -6.02 0.96 6.34
C THR A 26 -6.71 0.80 4.99
N GLY A 27 -7.29 1.88 4.44
CA GLY A 27 -8.18 1.85 3.28
C GLY A 27 -9.36 0.88 3.41
N GLY A 28 -9.74 0.53 4.64
CA GLY A 28 -10.75 -0.50 4.92
C GLY A 28 -10.40 -1.93 4.47
N HIS A 29 -9.16 -2.20 4.04
CA HIS A 29 -8.75 -3.55 3.66
C HIS A 29 -8.80 -4.49 4.90
N PRO A 30 -9.54 -5.63 4.88
CA PRO A 30 -9.77 -6.43 6.07
C PRO A 30 -8.51 -6.85 6.83
N ALA A 31 -7.48 -7.31 6.10
CA ALA A 31 -6.21 -7.70 6.72
C ALA A 31 -5.48 -6.50 7.35
N PHE A 32 -5.56 -5.32 6.71
CA PHE A 32 -4.92 -4.11 7.21
C PHE A 32 -5.63 -3.60 8.45
N VAL A 33 -6.97 -3.57 8.44
CA VAL A 33 -7.79 -3.23 9.62
C VAL A 33 -7.45 -4.15 10.79
N GLN A 34 -7.41 -5.46 10.56
CA GLN A 34 -7.13 -6.43 11.61
C GLN A 34 -5.73 -6.22 12.22
N TYR A 35 -4.70 -6.09 11.39
CA TYR A 35 -3.33 -5.87 11.88
C TYR A 35 -3.18 -4.53 12.58
N PHE A 36 -3.79 -3.46 12.05
CA PHE A 36 -3.77 -2.13 12.66
C PHE A 36 -4.43 -2.15 14.05
N CYS A 37 -5.59 -2.80 14.18
CA CYS A 37 -6.25 -3.00 15.47
C CYS A 37 -5.39 -3.78 16.47
N MET A 38 -4.71 -4.83 16.02
CA MET A 38 -3.76 -5.58 16.85
C MET A 38 -2.62 -4.68 17.36
N LYS A 39 -2.07 -3.80 16.52
CA LYS A 39 -1.01 -2.85 16.92
C LYS A 39 -1.50 -1.79 17.89
N LEU A 40 -2.73 -1.30 17.70
CA LEU A 40 -3.37 -0.47 18.70
C LEU A 40 -3.49 -1.25 20.02
N GLN A 41 -3.80 -2.56 19.96
CA GLN A 41 -4.06 -3.36 21.16
C GLN A 41 -2.81 -3.56 22.01
N GLU A 42 -1.68 -3.79 21.35
CA GLU A 42 -0.38 -3.85 21.99
C GLU A 42 -0.08 -2.55 22.78
N ARG A 43 -0.51 -1.40 22.26
CA ARG A 43 -0.29 -0.08 22.89
C ARG A 43 -1.32 0.26 23.96
N GLY A 44 -2.57 -0.16 23.78
CA GLY A 44 -3.68 0.01 24.73
C GLY A 44 -3.59 -0.86 25.99
N ARG A 45 -2.59 -1.75 26.13
CA ARG A 45 -2.34 -2.54 27.34
C ARG A 45 -1.94 -1.71 28.58
N ARG A 46 -2.03 -0.38 28.53
CA ARG A 46 -1.65 0.56 29.59
C ARG A 46 -2.69 0.75 30.71
N GLY A 47 -3.70 -0.10 30.81
CA GLY A 47 -4.70 -0.08 31.88
C GLY A 47 -5.91 0.81 31.61
N ASP A 48 -5.75 1.90 30.84
CA ASP A 48 -6.85 2.69 30.30
C ASP A 48 -7.33 2.11 28.97
N ARG A 49 -8.58 1.63 28.92
CA ARG A 49 -9.24 1.08 27.72
C ARG A 49 -9.82 2.16 26.80
N ILE A 50 -9.32 3.39 26.91
CA ILE A 50 -9.75 4.52 26.07
C ILE A 50 -8.68 4.75 25.01
N LEU A 51 -9.03 4.49 23.75
CA LEU A 51 -8.16 4.79 22.63
C LEU A 51 -8.23 6.28 22.29
N LYS A 52 -7.07 6.91 22.13
CA LYS A 52 -6.94 8.31 21.72
C LYS A 52 -6.53 8.42 20.26
N LEU A 53 -6.76 9.58 19.66
CA LEU A 53 -6.33 9.83 18.28
C LEU A 53 -4.80 9.70 18.12
N ASN A 54 -4.04 10.09 19.15
CA ASN A 54 -2.58 9.96 19.16
C ASN A 54 -2.12 8.50 19.10
N ASP A 55 -2.88 7.54 19.66
CA ASP A 55 -2.55 6.13 19.57
C ASP A 55 -2.69 5.63 18.13
N VAL A 56 -3.77 6.05 17.44
CA VAL A 56 -4.02 5.78 16.02
C VAL A 56 -2.89 6.34 15.17
N GLN A 57 -2.56 7.61 15.38
CA GLN A 57 -1.50 8.27 14.63
C GLN A 57 -0.16 7.58 14.86
N ALA A 58 0.21 7.30 16.11
CA ALA A 58 1.46 6.64 16.39
C ALA A 58 1.56 5.27 15.71
N VAL A 59 0.45 4.52 15.51
CA VAL A 59 0.52 3.17 14.89
C VAL A 59 0.80 3.31 13.41
N PHE A 60 0.16 4.29 12.78
CA PHE A 60 0.39 4.61 11.38
C PHE A 60 1.78 5.21 11.14
N GLU A 61 2.31 5.92 12.13
CA GLU A 61 3.61 6.58 12.05
C GLU A 61 4.80 5.73 12.52
N ASP A 62 4.55 4.49 12.97
CA ASP A 62 5.60 3.59 13.42
C ASP A 62 6.57 3.27 12.28
N LEU A 63 7.86 3.46 12.53
CA LEU A 63 8.94 3.28 11.56
C LEU A 63 9.69 1.96 11.77
N ASP A 64 9.25 1.08 12.67
CA ASP A 64 9.87 -0.24 12.83
C ASP A 64 9.82 -1.01 11.50
N PRO A 65 10.97 -1.37 10.90
CA PRO A 65 11.01 -1.96 9.56
C PRO A 65 10.49 -3.41 9.51
N LYS A 66 10.24 -4.04 10.66
CA LYS A 66 9.82 -5.45 10.76
C LYS A 66 8.46 -5.64 11.43
N GLN A 67 8.07 -4.72 12.31
CA GLN A 67 6.90 -4.87 13.16
C GLN A 67 5.90 -3.71 13.07
N SER A 68 6.18 -2.68 12.27
CA SER A 68 5.22 -1.60 12.05
C SER A 68 4.03 -2.06 11.20
N PHE A 69 2.96 -1.27 11.23
CA PHE A 69 1.85 -1.44 10.29
C PHE A 69 2.34 -1.33 8.83
N MET A 70 3.29 -0.42 8.55
CA MET A 70 3.85 -0.25 7.21
C MET A 70 4.65 -1.47 6.76
N ALA A 71 5.42 -2.12 7.66
CA ALA A 71 6.10 -3.38 7.37
C ALA A 71 5.10 -4.48 6.98
N PHE A 72 3.98 -4.58 7.69
CA PHE A 72 2.92 -5.53 7.33
C PHE A 72 2.27 -5.24 5.97
N VAL A 73 1.98 -3.97 5.67
CA VAL A 73 1.44 -3.59 4.36
C VAL A 73 2.44 -3.94 3.25
N LYS A 74 3.74 -3.67 3.46
CA LYS A 74 4.82 -4.06 2.54
C LYS A 74 4.78 -5.56 2.24
N ASP A 75 4.85 -6.40 3.27
CA ASP A 75 4.86 -7.86 3.09
C ASP A 75 3.57 -8.37 2.43
N HIS A 76 2.44 -7.75 2.74
CA HIS A 76 1.17 -8.10 2.14
C HIS A 76 1.08 -7.74 0.67
N LEU A 77 1.62 -6.58 0.27
CA LEU A 77 1.68 -6.17 -1.13
C LEU A 77 2.65 -7.05 -1.93
N SER A 78 3.85 -7.33 -1.41
CA SER A 78 4.86 -8.14 -2.11
C SER A 78 4.42 -9.60 -2.35
N MET A 79 3.49 -10.13 -1.56
CA MET A 79 2.88 -11.44 -1.83
C MET A 79 1.94 -11.43 -3.05
N ASN A 80 1.33 -10.29 -3.35
CA ASN A 80 0.30 -10.17 -4.38
C ASN A 80 0.84 -9.53 -5.66
N LEU A 81 1.87 -8.68 -5.55
CA LEU A 81 2.47 -7.96 -6.66
C LEU A 81 3.73 -8.65 -7.17
N ASP A 82 4.03 -8.47 -8.45
CA ASP A 82 5.40 -8.65 -8.94
C ASP A 82 6.22 -7.37 -8.72
N PRO A 83 7.56 -7.44 -8.78
CA PRO A 83 8.43 -6.28 -8.54
C PRO A 83 8.10 -5.08 -9.43
N LEU A 84 7.70 -5.33 -10.68
CA LEU A 84 7.33 -4.29 -11.64
C LEU A 84 6.03 -3.58 -11.25
N GLY A 85 5.00 -4.34 -10.83
CA GLY A 85 3.75 -3.80 -10.32
C GLY A 85 3.95 -3.01 -9.02
N GLU A 86 4.80 -3.49 -8.11
CA GLU A 86 5.15 -2.76 -6.88
C GLU A 86 5.86 -1.44 -7.18
N PHE A 87 6.83 -1.46 -8.10
CA PHE A 87 7.55 -0.28 -8.57
C PHE A 87 6.58 0.79 -9.08
N PHE A 88 5.66 0.44 -9.99
CA PHE A 88 4.75 1.43 -10.56
C PHE A 88 3.81 2.05 -9.55
N ILE A 89 3.16 1.25 -8.70
CA ILE A 89 2.19 1.82 -7.75
C ILE A 89 2.87 2.73 -6.72
N LEU A 90 4.12 2.46 -6.35
CA LEU A 90 4.90 3.30 -5.44
C LEU A 90 5.41 4.55 -6.15
N TRP A 91 5.87 4.42 -7.40
CA TRP A 91 6.39 5.57 -8.13
C TRP A 91 5.29 6.53 -8.58
N LEU A 92 4.14 6.00 -9.02
CA LEU A 92 2.94 6.78 -9.35
C LEU A 92 2.54 7.69 -8.20
N VAL A 93 2.51 7.18 -6.97
CA VAL A 93 2.07 7.96 -5.81
C VAL A 93 3.11 8.94 -5.28
N VAL A 94 4.39 8.72 -5.62
CA VAL A 94 5.47 9.65 -5.29
C VAL A 94 5.51 10.79 -6.31
N GLU A 95 5.42 10.49 -7.60
CA GLU A 95 5.50 11.48 -8.67
C GLU A 95 4.21 12.29 -8.80
N TYR A 96 3.07 11.61 -8.86
CA TYR A 96 1.76 12.25 -9.06
C TYR A 96 1.01 12.49 -7.75
N GLY A 97 1.55 12.06 -6.60
CA GLY A 97 0.94 12.26 -5.28
C GLY A 97 -0.21 11.29 -5.00
N GLU A 98 -1.22 11.73 -4.23
CA GLU A 98 -2.34 10.88 -3.82
C GLU A 98 -3.42 10.76 -4.90
N VAL A 99 -2.99 10.72 -6.16
CA VAL A 99 -3.88 10.60 -7.32
C VAL A 99 -4.54 9.23 -7.30
N GLN A 100 -5.87 9.24 -7.32
CA GLN A 100 -6.67 8.00 -7.30
C GLN A 100 -6.77 7.30 -8.66
N ARG A 101 -6.49 8.01 -9.75
CA ARG A 101 -6.70 7.55 -11.12
C ARG A 101 -5.52 7.88 -12.01
N PHE A 102 -5.14 6.95 -12.85
CA PHE A 102 -4.00 7.11 -13.73
C PHE A 102 -4.24 6.40 -15.06
N THR A 103 -3.52 6.83 -16.09
CA THR A 103 -3.60 6.25 -17.42
C THR A 103 -2.42 5.33 -17.69
N ARG A 104 -2.56 4.47 -18.69
CA ARG A 104 -1.42 3.70 -19.23
C ARG A 104 -0.26 4.59 -19.65
N GLN A 105 -0.55 5.73 -20.29
CA GLN A 105 0.47 6.68 -20.71
C GLN A 105 1.31 7.18 -19.53
N GLN A 106 0.69 7.47 -18.38
CA GLN A 106 1.45 7.89 -17.19
C GLN A 106 2.38 6.79 -16.67
N ILE A 107 2.01 5.51 -16.84
CA ILE A 107 2.86 4.39 -16.46
C ILE A 107 4.02 4.25 -17.46
N GLU A 108 3.74 4.38 -18.75
CA GLU A 108 4.75 4.35 -19.81
C GLU A 108 5.73 5.54 -19.69
N ASP A 109 5.25 6.72 -19.33
CA ASP A 109 6.08 7.90 -19.06
C ASP A 109 7.04 7.63 -17.88
N LEU A 110 6.55 7.01 -16.79
CA LEU A 110 7.38 6.59 -15.67
C LEU A 110 8.42 5.54 -16.08
N VAL A 111 8.03 4.53 -16.87
CA VAL A 111 8.97 3.55 -17.43
C VAL A 111 10.07 4.24 -18.22
N GLY A 112 9.70 5.20 -19.07
CA GLY A 112 10.64 5.99 -19.88
C GLY A 112 11.56 6.91 -19.07
N MET A 113 11.20 7.23 -17.82
CA MET A 113 12.06 7.96 -16.88
C MET A 113 13.04 7.03 -16.15
N SER A 114 12.77 5.73 -16.11
CA SER A 114 13.66 4.76 -15.47
C SER A 114 14.88 4.48 -16.34
N SER A 115 15.99 4.08 -15.70
CA SER A 115 17.18 3.61 -16.41
C SER A 115 17.05 2.18 -16.95
N MET A 116 15.93 1.51 -16.66
CA MET A 116 15.69 0.10 -16.96
C MET A 116 14.88 -0.06 -18.25
N GLU A 117 15.32 -0.95 -19.13
CA GLU A 117 14.50 -1.38 -20.27
C GLU A 117 13.46 -2.40 -19.80
N ILE A 118 12.19 -1.99 -19.76
CA ILE A 118 11.07 -2.85 -19.39
C ILE A 118 10.34 -3.30 -20.66
N PRO A 119 10.33 -4.60 -20.99
CA PRO A 119 9.58 -5.14 -22.12
C PRO A 119 8.07 -4.83 -22.02
N PRO A 120 7.41 -4.41 -23.13
CA PRO A 120 5.98 -4.10 -23.14
C PRO A 120 5.10 -5.26 -22.65
N GLU A 121 5.49 -6.50 -22.93
CA GLU A 121 4.74 -7.70 -22.52
C GLU A 121 4.81 -7.94 -21.01
N LEU A 122 5.91 -7.54 -20.36
CA LEU A 122 6.02 -7.58 -18.90
C LEU A 122 5.17 -6.49 -18.26
N LEU A 123 5.17 -5.28 -18.85
CA LEU A 123 4.31 -4.19 -18.42
C LEU A 123 2.83 -4.60 -18.45
N GLU A 124 2.36 -5.19 -19.55
CA GLU A 124 0.97 -5.68 -19.65
C GLU A 124 0.64 -6.69 -18.57
N ARG A 125 1.50 -7.69 -18.38
CA ARG A 125 1.28 -8.75 -17.37
C ARG A 125 1.23 -8.19 -15.96
N SER A 126 2.08 -7.24 -15.63
CA SER A 126 2.08 -6.60 -14.31
C SER A 126 0.81 -5.76 -14.10
N LEU A 127 0.34 -5.05 -15.13
CA LEU A 127 -0.93 -4.31 -15.07
C LEU A 127 -2.14 -5.25 -14.93
N GLU A 128 -2.19 -6.33 -15.71
CA GLU A 128 -3.21 -7.37 -15.58
C GLU A 128 -3.22 -7.95 -14.17
N ARG A 129 -2.04 -8.22 -13.59
CA ARG A 129 -1.92 -8.72 -12.22
C ARG A 129 -2.45 -7.73 -11.19
N LEU A 130 -2.16 -6.43 -11.34
CA LEU A 130 -2.70 -5.38 -10.46
C LEU A 130 -4.24 -5.34 -10.50
N VAL A 131 -4.83 -5.57 -11.67
CA VAL A 131 -6.29 -5.65 -11.83
C VAL A 131 -6.85 -6.93 -11.20
N VAL A 132 -6.26 -8.09 -11.50
CA VAL A 132 -6.72 -9.41 -10.99
C VAL A 132 -6.61 -9.49 -9.46
N THR A 133 -5.54 -8.93 -8.89
CA THR A 133 -5.34 -8.85 -7.44
C THR A 133 -6.16 -7.74 -6.78
N SER A 134 -6.99 -7.03 -7.55
CA SER A 134 -7.85 -5.95 -7.08
C SER A 134 -7.09 -4.83 -6.37
N VAL A 135 -5.81 -4.61 -6.70
CA VAL A 135 -5.08 -3.42 -6.25
C VAL A 135 -5.57 -2.20 -7.02
N VAL A 136 -5.86 -2.39 -8.30
CA VAL A 136 -6.41 -1.36 -9.20
C VAL A 136 -7.63 -1.93 -9.94
N LYS A 137 -8.45 -1.05 -10.51
CA LYS A 137 -9.57 -1.38 -11.39
C LYS A 137 -9.37 -0.67 -12.71
N GLU A 138 -9.58 -1.39 -13.80
CA GLU A 138 -9.72 -0.76 -15.11
C GLU A 138 -11.15 -0.20 -15.23
N ARG A 139 -11.26 1.10 -15.52
CA ARG A 139 -12.54 1.83 -15.63
C ARG A 139 -13.02 1.93 -17.07
N ALA A 140 -12.08 2.25 -17.93
CA ALA A 140 -12.20 2.33 -19.36
C ALA A 140 -10.87 1.86 -19.95
N HIS A 141 -10.82 1.64 -21.26
CA HIS A 141 -9.61 1.17 -21.92
C HIS A 141 -8.42 2.09 -21.59
N HIS A 142 -7.41 1.54 -20.92
CA HIS A 142 -6.20 2.25 -20.48
C HIS A 142 -6.39 3.32 -19.40
N GLU A 143 -7.53 3.31 -18.69
CA GLU A 143 -7.78 4.14 -17.52
C GLU A 143 -7.95 3.27 -16.28
N TYR A 144 -7.10 3.51 -15.28
CA TYR A 144 -7.04 2.74 -14.05
C TYR A 144 -7.37 3.61 -12.84
N GLU A 145 -7.93 2.98 -11.81
CA GLU A 145 -8.11 3.60 -10.50
C GLU A 145 -7.70 2.64 -9.39
N PHE A 146 -7.19 3.16 -8.27
CA PHE A 146 -6.99 2.32 -7.10
C PHE A 146 -8.33 1.75 -6.62
N SER A 147 -8.37 0.44 -6.38
CA SER A 147 -9.59 -0.23 -5.91
C SER A 147 -10.10 0.31 -4.58
N VAL A 148 -9.17 0.83 -3.78
CA VAL A 148 -9.36 1.39 -2.46
C VAL A 148 -8.98 2.87 -2.49
N PRO A 149 -9.91 3.80 -2.19
CA PRO A 149 -9.69 5.24 -2.31
C PRO A 149 -8.50 5.79 -1.51
N ASP A 150 -8.19 5.19 -0.36
CA ASP A 150 -7.12 5.65 0.53
C ASP A 150 -5.77 4.93 0.29
N TYR A 151 -5.69 3.97 -0.64
CA TYR A 151 -4.42 3.31 -0.98
C TYR A 151 -3.31 4.28 -1.37
N PRO A 152 -3.54 5.34 -2.18
CA PRO A 152 -2.50 6.30 -2.52
C PRO A 152 -1.82 6.91 -1.29
N TYR A 153 -2.59 7.20 -0.23
CA TYR A 153 -2.06 7.75 1.01
C TYR A 153 -1.15 6.77 1.75
N ILE A 154 -1.52 5.49 1.79
CA ILE A 154 -0.73 4.42 2.41
C ILE A 154 0.55 4.17 1.60
N LEU A 155 0.42 4.05 0.27
CA LEU A 155 1.53 3.79 -0.65
C LEU A 155 2.53 4.94 -0.68
N LYS A 156 2.06 6.19 -0.66
CA LYS A 156 2.94 7.37 -0.59
C LYS A 156 3.78 7.34 0.68
N ARG A 157 3.20 6.91 1.79
CA ARG A 157 3.96 6.75 3.03
C ARG A 157 5.02 5.66 2.92
N LEU A 158 4.71 4.54 2.26
CA LEU A 158 5.70 3.50 1.96
C LEU A 158 6.83 4.04 1.06
N GLY A 159 6.51 4.84 0.04
CA GLY A 159 7.50 5.44 -0.85
C GLY A 159 8.42 6.45 -0.14
N VAL A 160 7.87 7.30 0.74
CA VAL A 160 8.61 8.34 1.49
C VAL A 160 9.59 7.76 2.50
N ILE A 161 9.42 6.51 2.96
CA ILE A 161 10.35 5.84 3.89
C ILE A 161 11.66 5.39 3.17
N GLY A 162 11.97 5.96 1.99
CA GLY A 162 13.21 5.70 1.25
C GLY A 162 13.20 4.37 0.51
N ARG A 163 12.01 3.97 0.03
CA ARG A 163 11.77 2.62 -0.49
C ARG A 163 11.78 2.52 -2.01
N ILE A 164 11.83 3.64 -2.73
CA ILE A 164 11.91 3.62 -4.20
C ILE A 164 13.21 2.95 -4.64
N ASP A 165 14.35 3.33 -4.05
CA ASP A 165 15.65 2.75 -4.37
C ASP A 165 15.67 1.22 -4.13
N GLU A 166 15.12 0.74 -3.01
CA GLU A 166 15.01 -0.71 -2.72
C GLU A 166 14.16 -1.43 -3.78
N VAL A 167 13.06 -0.82 -4.22
CA VAL A 167 12.15 -1.45 -5.19
C VAL A 167 12.72 -1.39 -6.61
N GLU A 168 13.46 -0.33 -6.93
CA GLU A 168 14.23 -0.20 -8.17
C GLU A 168 15.34 -1.26 -8.25
N GLU A 169 16.14 -1.43 -7.19
CA GLU A 169 17.17 -2.49 -7.11
C GLU A 169 16.57 -3.90 -7.27
N ASN A 170 15.45 -4.17 -6.58
CA ASN A 170 14.75 -5.45 -6.69
C ASN A 170 14.19 -5.69 -8.10
N LEU A 171 13.68 -4.64 -8.76
CA LEU A 171 13.20 -4.73 -10.12
C LEU A 171 14.34 -5.03 -11.09
N GLN A 172 15.48 -4.36 -10.94
CA GLN A 172 16.64 -4.58 -11.79
C GLN A 172 17.12 -6.04 -11.70
N GLN A 173 17.31 -6.57 -10.49
CA GLN A 173 17.71 -7.98 -10.30
C GLN A 173 16.68 -8.94 -10.92
N TRP A 174 15.39 -8.67 -10.74
CA TRP A 174 14.33 -9.50 -11.30
C TRP A 174 14.28 -9.49 -12.83
N LEU A 175 14.63 -8.36 -13.46
CA LEU A 175 14.75 -8.26 -14.92
C LEU A 175 15.96 -9.05 -15.43
N GLU A 176 17.12 -8.94 -14.77
CA GLU A 176 18.35 -9.67 -15.11
C GLU A 176 18.11 -11.19 -15.07
N GLU A 177 17.50 -11.71 -13.99
CA GLU A 177 17.18 -13.14 -13.84
C GLU A 177 16.23 -13.68 -14.92
N ARG A 178 15.36 -12.81 -15.46
CA ARG A 178 14.41 -13.20 -16.52
C ARG A 178 15.01 -13.18 -17.91
N VAL A 179 15.99 -12.31 -18.15
CA VAL A 179 16.76 -12.31 -19.39
C VAL A 179 17.61 -13.58 -19.47
N ASP A 180 18.28 -13.95 -18.38
CA ASP A 180 19.10 -15.17 -18.28
C ASP A 180 18.27 -16.47 -18.42
N ALA A 181 16.98 -16.45 -18.07
CA ALA A 181 16.08 -17.59 -18.23
C ALA A 181 15.55 -17.78 -19.67
N CYS A 182 15.76 -16.80 -20.55
CA CYS A 182 15.34 -16.82 -21.96
C CYS A 182 16.49 -17.08 -22.94
N GLU A 183 17.74 -17.12 -22.48
CA GLU A 183 18.93 -17.57 -23.24
C GLU A 183 19.19 -19.08 -23.10
#